data_AF-A0AAN5DEQ5-F1
#
_entry.id   AF-A0AAN5DEQ5-F1
#
_cell.length_a   1.000
_cell.length_b   1.000
_cell.length_c   1.000
_cell.angle_alpha   90.00
_cell.angle_beta   90.00
_cell.angle_gamma   90.00
#
_symmetry.space_group_name_H-M   'P 1'
#
loop_
_entity.id
_entity.type
_entity.pdbx_description
1 polymer ?
#
loop_
_entity_poly.entity_id
_entity_poly.type
_entity_poly.pdbx_seq_one_letter_code
_entity_poly.pdbx_strand_id
1 'polypeptide(L)'
;EAIGYIAREAGLVIQPLDINITGARDFAYGQYRNGSWTGALAELEAGLFDVACLFYQRNEDRSRVFHFTPTFQRTQFVLFSRLKTEPMPPTLQSPYEVWLAALAAILVQSLALFILGHFNRTSSENRSILWDRRWETFTTIEQAVQLIANGDHTFVITPDGVY
;
A
#
# COMPACT_ATOMS: atom_id res chain seq x y z
N GLU A 1 -13.60 -16.03 -35.18
CA GLU A 1 -12.59 -15.49 -36.14
C GLU A 1 -11.39 -16.41 -36.32
N ALA A 2 -10.63 -16.75 -35.26
CA ALA A 2 -9.45 -17.61 -35.37
C ALA A 2 -9.70 -18.95 -36.10
N ILE A 3 -10.77 -19.68 -35.74
CA ILE A 3 -11.13 -20.94 -36.40
C ILE A 3 -11.43 -20.77 -37.91
N GLY A 4 -12.08 -19.67 -38.29
CA GLY A 4 -12.40 -19.37 -39.69
C GLY A 4 -11.16 -19.04 -40.50
N TYR A 5 -10.20 -18.32 -39.90
CA TYR A 5 -8.89 -18.08 -40.52
C TYR A 5 -8.14 -19.40 -40.75
N ILE A 6 -8.01 -20.25 -39.73
CA ILE A 6 -7.32 -21.54 -39.85
C ILE A 6 -7.97 -22.42 -40.92
N ALA A 7 -9.31 -22.51 -40.92
CA ALA A 7 -10.02 -23.32 -41.90
C ALA A 7 -9.78 -22.81 -43.33
N ARG A 8 -9.79 -21.49 -43.54
CA ARG A 8 -9.52 -20.90 -44.85
C ARG A 8 -8.10 -21.17 -45.34
N GLU A 9 -7.09 -20.96 -44.49
CA GLU A 9 -5.69 -21.19 -44.87
C GLU A 9 -5.36 -22.67 -45.09
N ALA A 10 -6.00 -23.57 -44.33
CA ALA A 10 -5.81 -25.01 -44.47
C ALA A 10 -6.72 -25.65 -45.54
N GLY A 11 -7.59 -24.87 -46.21
CA GLY A 11 -8.55 -25.40 -47.19
C GLY A 11 -9.61 -26.33 -46.58
N LEU A 12 -9.93 -26.16 -45.30
CA LEU A 12 -10.91 -26.96 -44.57
C LEU A 12 -12.32 -26.34 -44.66
N VAL A 13 -13.32 -27.21 -44.72
CA VAL A 13 -14.73 -26.83 -44.64
C VAL A 13 -15.22 -27.06 -43.21
N ILE A 14 -15.71 -26.01 -42.55
CA ILE A 14 -16.30 -26.13 -41.21
C ILE A 14 -17.75 -26.59 -41.38
N GLN A 15 -18.07 -27.78 -40.87
CA GLN A 15 -19.45 -28.23 -40.75
C GLN A 15 -20.00 -27.83 -39.37
N PRO A 16 -21.07 -27.02 -39.30
CA PRO A 16 -21.69 -26.70 -38.03
C PRO A 16 -22.42 -27.94 -37.49
N LEU A 17 -22.10 -28.34 -36.26
CA LEU A 17 -22.87 -29.37 -35.56
C LEU A 17 -23.96 -28.69 -34.71
N ASP A 18 -25.20 -29.18 -34.84
CA ASP A 18 -26.27 -28.77 -33.93
C ASP A 18 -26.06 -29.45 -32.56
N ILE A 19 -25.82 -28.61 -31.56
CA ILE A 19 -25.50 -29.01 -30.18
C ILE A 19 -26.68 -29.73 -29.53
N ASN A 20 -27.90 -29.58 -30.06
CA ASN A 20 -29.07 -30.33 -29.59
C ASN A 20 -29.02 -31.82 -29.95
N ILE A 21 -28.22 -32.21 -30.96
CA ILE A 21 -28.11 -33.60 -31.42
C ILE A 21 -27.25 -34.44 -30.46
N THR A 22 -26.30 -33.83 -29.75
CA THR A 22 -25.38 -34.55 -28.84
C THR A 22 -25.97 -34.77 -27.44
N GLY A 23 -27.15 -34.22 -27.13
CA GLY A 23 -27.75 -34.33 -25.79
C GLY A 23 -26.95 -33.64 -24.68
N ALA A 24 -25.92 -32.87 -25.05
CA ALA A 24 -25.02 -32.21 -24.12
C ALA A 24 -25.68 -30.95 -23.54
N ARG A 25 -26.38 -31.12 -22.41
CA ARG A 25 -27.03 -30.02 -21.66
C ARG A 25 -26.06 -28.97 -21.12
N ASP A 26 -24.79 -29.33 -20.97
CA ASP A 26 -23.70 -28.42 -20.59
C ASP A 26 -22.52 -28.69 -21.52
N PHE A 27 -22.30 -27.82 -22.51
CA PHE A 27 -21.09 -27.84 -23.33
C PHE A 27 -19.90 -27.27 -22.54
N ALA A 28 -19.64 -27.86 -21.38
CA ALA A 28 -18.46 -27.56 -20.60
C ALA A 28 -17.22 -28.03 -21.37
N TYR A 29 -16.08 -27.40 -21.05
CA TYR A 29 -14.77 -27.79 -21.53
C TYR A 29 -14.40 -29.25 -21.25
N GLY A 30 -15.17 -29.98 -20.45
CA GLY A 30 -14.87 -31.38 -20.19
C GLY A 30 -13.83 -31.58 -19.10
N GLN A 31 -14.15 -32.56 -18.27
CA GLN A 31 -13.36 -32.95 -17.12
C GLN A 31 -13.17 -34.45 -17.17
N TYR A 32 -12.02 -34.90 -16.69
CA TYR A 32 -11.80 -36.32 -16.49
C TYR A 32 -12.55 -36.75 -15.23
N ARG A 33 -13.54 -37.65 -15.38
CA ARG A 33 -14.36 -38.18 -14.28
C ARG A 33 -14.56 -39.67 -14.49
N ASN A 34 -14.31 -40.46 -13.44
CA ASN A 34 -14.56 -41.91 -13.43
C ASN A 34 -13.95 -42.68 -14.61
N GLY A 35 -12.76 -42.27 -15.08
CA GLY A 35 -12.05 -42.95 -16.16
C GLY A 35 -12.37 -42.44 -17.57
N SER A 36 -13.33 -41.54 -17.74
CA SER A 36 -13.73 -40.99 -19.05
C SER A 36 -13.72 -39.47 -19.07
N TRP A 37 -13.59 -38.88 -20.25
CA TRP A 37 -13.80 -37.44 -20.44
C TRP A 37 -15.30 -37.11 -20.47
N THR A 38 -15.63 -35.86 -20.19
CA THR A 38 -16.98 -35.30 -20.31
C THR A 38 -16.98 -34.11 -21.27
N GLY A 39 -18.16 -33.60 -21.66
CA GLY A 39 -18.30 -32.38 -22.47
C GLY A 39 -17.57 -32.46 -23.81
N ALA A 40 -17.01 -31.34 -24.29
CA ALA A 40 -16.39 -31.26 -25.62
C ALA A 40 -15.23 -32.26 -25.83
N LEU A 41 -14.52 -32.64 -24.75
CA LEU A 41 -13.44 -33.63 -24.84
C LEU A 41 -13.95 -35.06 -24.97
N ALA A 42 -15.12 -35.38 -24.40
CA ALA A 42 -15.74 -36.70 -24.57
C ALA A 42 -16.18 -36.92 -26.01
N GLU A 43 -16.78 -35.89 -26.62
CA GLU A 43 -17.23 -35.93 -28.01
C GLU A 43 -16.03 -36.02 -28.98
N LEU A 44 -14.93 -35.33 -28.65
CA LEU A 44 -13.67 -35.44 -29.40
C LEU A 44 -13.05 -36.84 -29.27
N GLU A 45 -13.06 -37.42 -28.07
CA GLU A 45 -12.60 -38.79 -27.83
C GLU A 45 -13.50 -39.83 -28.51
N ALA A 46 -14.81 -39.59 -28.57
CA ALA A 46 -15.78 -40.43 -29.27
C ALA A 46 -15.71 -40.31 -30.80
N GLY A 47 -14.89 -39.40 -31.33
CA GLY A 47 -14.73 -39.18 -32.78
C GLY A 47 -15.92 -38.46 -33.42
N LEU A 48 -16.74 -37.76 -32.64
CA LEU A 48 -17.85 -36.94 -33.15
C LEU A 48 -17.38 -35.57 -33.64
N PHE A 49 -16.19 -35.14 -33.23
CA PHE A 49 -15.48 -33.97 -33.75
C PHE A 49 -14.10 -34.37 -34.27
N ASP A 50 -13.64 -33.76 -35.36
CA ASP A 50 -12.27 -33.94 -35.83
C ASP A 50 -11.28 -33.04 -35.07
N VAL A 51 -11.70 -31.81 -34.74
CA VAL A 51 -10.86 -30.78 -34.13
C VAL A 51 -11.68 -29.91 -33.17
N ALA A 52 -11.09 -29.58 -32.02
CA ALA A 52 -11.64 -28.61 -31.08
C ALA A 52 -10.81 -27.32 -31.05
N CYS A 53 -11.41 -26.18 -31.39
CA CYS A 53 -10.82 -24.85 -31.23
C CYS A 53 -11.46 -24.12 -30.05
N LEU A 54 -10.90 -24.33 -28.86
CA LEU A 54 -11.46 -23.87 -27.60
C LEU A 54 -10.38 -23.23 -26.72
N PHE A 55 -10.80 -22.34 -25.82
CA PHE A 55 -9.89 -21.76 -24.82
C PHE A 55 -9.59 -22.79 -23.72
N TYR A 56 -8.56 -23.61 -23.95
CA TYR A 56 -8.11 -24.61 -22.99
C TYR A 56 -6.79 -24.28 -22.34
N GLN A 57 -6.71 -24.66 -21.07
CA GLN A 57 -5.43 -24.88 -20.41
C GLN A 57 -4.92 -26.28 -20.74
N ARG A 58 -3.72 -26.35 -21.32
CA ARG A 58 -2.97 -27.59 -21.43
C ARG A 58 -2.54 -28.06 -20.03
N ASN A 59 -2.84 -29.30 -19.71
CA ASN A 59 -2.33 -29.98 -18.51
C ASN A 59 -1.81 -31.37 -18.89
N GLU A 60 -1.19 -32.07 -17.94
CA GLU A 60 -0.61 -33.39 -18.19
C GLU A 60 -1.66 -34.43 -18.55
N ASP A 61 -2.76 -34.50 -17.81
CA ASP A 61 -3.81 -35.50 -18.03
C ASP A 61 -4.41 -35.41 -19.43
N ARG A 62 -4.70 -34.19 -19.91
CA ARG A 62 -5.19 -33.98 -21.28
C ARG A 62 -4.11 -34.29 -22.31
N SER A 63 -2.84 -33.94 -22.03
CA SER A 63 -1.74 -34.18 -22.97
C SER A 63 -1.40 -35.66 -23.16
N ARG A 64 -1.90 -36.55 -22.29
CA ARG A 64 -1.77 -38.01 -22.44
C ARG A 64 -2.74 -38.59 -23.47
N VAL A 65 -3.87 -37.91 -23.71
CA VAL A 65 -4.96 -38.40 -24.57
C VAL A 65 -5.08 -37.56 -25.84
N PHE A 66 -4.87 -36.24 -25.75
CA PHE A 66 -5.06 -35.31 -26.84
C PHE A 66 -3.75 -34.62 -27.24
N HIS A 67 -3.58 -34.42 -28.55
CA HIS A 67 -2.50 -33.62 -29.09
C HIS A 67 -2.90 -32.14 -29.16
N PHE A 68 -2.00 -31.27 -28.69
CA PHE A 68 -2.19 -29.83 -28.70
C PHE A 68 -1.17 -29.17 -29.64
N THR A 69 -1.63 -28.17 -30.39
CA THR A 69 -0.75 -27.25 -31.10
C THR A 69 0.03 -26.37 -30.10
N PRO A 70 1.11 -25.70 -30.54
CA PRO A 70 1.75 -24.67 -29.73
C PRO A 70 0.75 -23.59 -29.31
N THR A 71 0.92 -23.07 -28.09
CA THR A 71 0.03 -22.04 -27.55
C THR A 71 0.16 -20.74 -28.35
N PHE A 72 -0.93 -20.28 -28.97
CA PHE A 72 -0.97 -18.96 -29.63
C PHE A 72 -1.33 -17.82 -28.67
N GLN A 73 -1.87 -18.13 -27.48
CA GLN A 73 -2.17 -17.17 -26.42
C GLN A 73 -1.59 -17.65 -25.09
N ARG A 74 -0.87 -16.77 -24.39
CA ARG A 74 -0.40 -17.02 -23.01
C ARG A 74 -1.34 -16.32 -22.04
N THR A 75 -2.13 -17.09 -21.32
CA THR A 75 -2.98 -16.58 -20.23
C THR A 75 -2.20 -16.64 -18.92
N GLN A 76 -2.16 -15.53 -18.19
CA GLN A 76 -1.61 -15.46 -16.84
C GLN A 76 -2.72 -15.61 -15.81
N PHE A 77 -2.42 -16.16 -14.64
CA PHE A 77 -3.33 -16.09 -13.50
C PHE A 77 -3.46 -14.63 -13.08
N VAL A 78 -4.70 -14.11 -13.09
CA VAL A 78 -5.00 -12.75 -12.62
C VAL A 78 -5.89 -12.87 -11.40
N LEU A 79 -5.42 -12.34 -10.28
CA LEU A 79 -6.29 -12.10 -9.13
C LEU A 79 -6.98 -10.76 -9.35
N PHE A 80 -8.31 -10.78 -9.42
CA PHE A 80 -9.11 -9.57 -9.49
C PHE A 80 -9.93 -9.46 -8.21
N SER A 81 -10.03 -8.24 -7.69
CA SER A 81 -10.95 -7.89 -6.61
C SER A 81 -11.79 -6.71 -7.06
N ARG A 82 -12.99 -6.57 -6.47
CA ARG A 82 -13.80 -5.37 -6.69
C ARG A 82 -13.03 -4.14 -6.19
N LEU A 83 -13.16 -3.03 -6.91
CA LEU A 83 -12.67 -1.75 -6.40
C LEU A 83 -13.35 -1.45 -5.06
N LYS A 84 -12.60 -0.91 -4.09
CA LYS A 84 -13.16 -0.48 -2.83
C LYS A 84 -14.00 0.77 -3.08
N THR A 85 -15.32 0.64 -3.00
CA THR A 85 -16.27 1.74 -3.22
C THR A 85 -16.61 2.52 -1.96
N GLU A 86 -16.22 2.00 -0.79
CA GLU A 86 -16.49 2.63 0.51
C GLU A 86 -15.25 3.35 1.02
N PRO A 87 -15.34 4.64 1.38
CA PRO A 87 -14.24 5.33 2.04
C PRO A 87 -13.93 4.61 3.35
N MET A 88 -12.64 4.42 3.64
CA MET A 88 -12.23 3.93 4.95
C MET A 88 -12.79 4.90 6.00
N PRO A 89 -13.52 4.42 7.03
CA PRO A 89 -13.94 5.28 8.13
C PRO A 89 -12.71 6.01 8.67
N PRO A 90 -12.82 7.29 9.10
CA PRO A 90 -11.70 8.00 9.70
C PRO A 90 -11.25 7.22 10.93
N THR A 91 -10.20 6.43 10.77
CA THR A 91 -9.57 5.74 11.89
C THR A 91 -8.71 6.76 12.61
N LEU A 92 -9.10 7.16 13.83
CA LEU A 92 -8.16 7.72 14.81
C LEU A 92 -7.19 6.57 15.16
N GLN A 93 -6.09 6.46 14.41
CA GLN A 93 -5.15 5.31 14.46
C GLN A 93 -4.23 5.32 15.68
N SER A 94 -4.78 5.45 16.87
CA SER A 94 -4.18 4.88 18.08
C SER A 94 -5.30 4.50 19.04
N PRO A 95 -5.11 3.48 19.90
CA PRO A 95 -6.09 3.17 20.93
C PRO A 95 -6.40 4.45 21.72
N TYR A 96 -7.69 4.70 21.95
CA TYR A 96 -8.22 5.93 22.56
C TYR A 96 -7.50 6.31 23.87
N GLU A 97 -6.94 5.31 24.55
CA GLU A 97 -6.08 5.41 25.73
C GLU A 97 -4.86 6.31 25.55
N VAL A 98 -4.20 6.29 24.39
CA VAL A 98 -3.00 7.12 24.14
C VAL A 98 -3.39 8.60 24.03
N TRP A 99 -4.54 8.88 23.43
CA TRP A 99 -5.05 10.25 23.33
C TRP A 99 -5.49 10.81 24.69
N LEU A 100 -6.14 9.98 25.51
CA LEU A 100 -6.49 10.35 26.88
C LEU A 100 -5.24 10.55 27.75
N ALA A 101 -4.22 9.70 27.60
CA ALA A 101 -2.95 9.85 28.31
C ALA A 101 -2.20 11.12 27.88
N ALA A 102 -2.19 11.44 26.58
CA ALA A 102 -1.59 12.68 26.08
C ALA A 102 -2.32 13.92 26.62
N LEU A 103 -3.66 13.91 26.63
CA LEU A 103 -4.45 14.99 27.22
C LEU A 103 -4.16 15.13 28.72
N ALA A 104 -4.12 14.03 29.46
CA ALA A 104 -3.80 14.02 30.89
C ALA A 104 -2.39 14.56 31.17
N ALA A 105 -1.39 14.16 30.37
CA ALA A 105 -0.03 14.64 30.50
C ALA A 105 0.07 16.17 30.27
N ILE A 106 -0.63 16.69 29.27
CA ILE A 106 -0.70 18.14 29.01
C ILE A 106 -1.32 18.86 30.19
N LEU A 107 -2.44 18.37 30.74
CA LEU A 107 -3.10 18.97 31.89
C LEU A 107 -2.21 19.00 33.13
N VAL A 108 -1.51 17.89 33.42
CA VAL A 108 -0.56 17.81 34.54
C VAL A 108 0.62 18.77 34.35
N GLN A 109 1.16 18.85 33.14
CA GLN A 109 2.26 19.77 32.81
C GLN A 109 1.83 21.23 32.96
N SER A 110 0.66 21.60 32.44
CA SER A 110 0.10 22.95 32.60
C SER A 110 -0.13 23.30 34.07
N LEU A 111 -0.64 22.36 34.88
CA LEU A 111 -0.82 22.58 36.31
C LEU A 111 0.51 22.75 37.05
N ALA A 112 1.51 21.93 36.72
CA ALA A 112 2.85 22.05 37.30
C ALA A 112 3.48 23.42 36.99
N LEU A 113 3.39 23.87 35.74
CA LEU A 113 3.86 25.20 35.34
C LEU A 113 3.08 26.33 36.02
N PHE A 114 1.77 26.18 36.19
CA PHE A 114 0.95 27.15 36.91
C PHE A 114 1.36 27.27 38.37
N ILE A 115 1.56 26.15 39.06
CA ILE A 115 2.00 26.10 40.46
C ILE A 115 3.41 26.70 40.61
N LEU A 116 4.35 26.30 39.75
CA LEU A 116 5.71 26.85 39.75
C LEU A 116 5.70 28.36 39.47
N GLY A 117 4.88 28.81 38.52
CA GLY A 117 4.69 30.24 38.22
C GLY A 117 4.10 31.01 39.41
N HIS A 118 3.17 30.40 40.15
CA HIS A 118 2.59 30.99 41.36
C HIS A 118 3.65 31.15 42.47
N PHE A 119 4.45 30.12 42.75
CA PHE A 119 5.51 30.19 43.75
C PHE A 119 6.66 31.14 43.37
N ASN A 120 7.05 31.17 42.09
CA ASN A 120 8.05 32.12 41.60
C ASN A 120 7.54 33.57 41.65
N ARG A 121 6.23 33.80 41.57
CA ARG A 121 5.65 35.15 41.69
C ARG A 121 5.73 35.69 43.13
N THR A 122 5.71 34.81 44.13
CA THR A 122 5.96 35.16 45.55
C THR A 122 7.44 35.35 45.89
N SER A 123 8.36 34.82 45.08
CA SER A 123 9.81 35.08 45.16
C SER A 123 10.16 36.34 44.34
N SER A 124 9.71 37.51 44.80
CA SER A 124 9.86 38.77 44.07
C SER A 124 11.28 39.35 44.01
N GLU A 125 12.31 38.67 44.51
CA GLU A 125 13.69 39.21 44.52
C GLU A 125 14.44 39.05 43.19
N ASN A 126 14.04 38.14 42.30
CA ASN A 126 14.82 37.84 41.08
C ASN A 126 14.21 38.39 39.76
N ARG A 127 13.05 39.08 39.82
CA ARG A 127 12.46 39.68 38.60
C ARG A 127 13.18 40.93 38.10
N SER A 128 13.97 41.62 38.93
CA SER A 128 14.76 42.78 38.49
C SER A 128 16.04 42.38 37.75
N ILE A 129 16.65 41.22 38.08
CA ILE A 129 17.97 40.84 37.55
C ILE A 129 17.93 40.47 36.06
N LEU A 130 16.78 39.99 35.54
CA LEU A 130 16.65 39.63 34.12
C LEU A 130 16.09 40.77 33.25
N TRP A 131 15.28 41.67 33.83
CA TRP A 131 14.65 42.77 33.09
C TRP A 131 15.49 44.05 33.05
N ASP A 132 16.46 44.21 33.95
CA ASP A 132 17.36 45.39 33.99
C ASP A 132 18.71 45.14 33.31
N ARG A 133 18.87 43.97 32.65
CA ARG A 133 20.05 43.71 31.81
C ARG A 133 19.97 44.55 30.54
N ARG A 134 20.61 45.72 30.57
CA ARG A 134 20.96 46.46 29.36
C ARG A 134 22.03 45.66 28.62
N TRP A 135 21.67 45.20 27.42
CA TRP A 135 22.63 44.62 26.50
C TRP A 135 23.41 45.78 25.87
N GLU A 136 24.60 46.07 26.42
CA GLU A 136 25.51 47.02 25.79
C GLU A 136 26.36 46.27 24.76
N THR A 137 26.26 46.70 23.50
CA THR A 137 27.04 46.15 22.39
C THR A 137 28.40 46.85 22.33
N PHE A 138 29.47 46.07 22.41
CA PHE A 138 30.84 46.58 22.27
C PHE A 138 31.35 46.37 20.86
N THR A 139 32.03 47.36 20.29
CA THR A 139 32.58 47.29 18.94
C THR A 139 34.02 46.79 18.91
N THR A 140 34.77 46.88 20.02
CA THR A 140 36.15 46.40 20.12
C THR A 140 36.42 45.61 21.40
N ILE A 141 37.36 44.67 21.31
CA ILE A 141 37.73 43.75 22.39
C ILE A 141 38.39 44.51 23.56
N GLU A 142 39.14 45.58 23.30
CA GLU A 142 39.81 46.33 24.35
C GLU A 142 38.84 47.06 25.29
N GLN A 143 37.70 47.53 24.77
CA GLN A 143 36.65 48.16 25.59
C GLN A 143 35.98 47.16 26.53
N ALA A 144 35.69 45.95 26.04
CA ALA A 144 35.11 44.89 26.84
C ALA A 144 36.06 44.46 27.99
N VAL A 145 37.36 44.41 27.73
CA VAL A 145 38.37 44.02 28.74
C VAL A 145 38.50 45.06 29.86
N GLN A 146 38.43 46.36 29.56
CA GLN A 146 38.54 47.40 30.60
C GLN A 146 37.35 47.42 31.56
N LEU A 147 36.13 47.18 31.07
CA LEU A 147 34.93 47.14 31.90
C LEU A 147 34.89 45.91 32.82
N ILE A 148 35.47 44.79 32.38
CA ILE A 148 35.64 43.58 33.20
C ILE A 148 36.66 43.81 34.30
N ALA A 149 37.77 44.50 34.01
CA ALA A 149 38.81 44.79 34.99
C ALA A 149 38.30 45.64 36.18
N ASN A 150 37.23 46.43 35.96
CA ASN A 150 36.57 47.22 36.99
C ASN A 150 35.53 46.44 37.81
N GLY A 151 35.24 45.18 37.46
CA GLY A 151 34.43 44.25 38.26
C GLY A 151 32.91 44.29 38.02
N ASP A 152 32.43 45.07 37.04
CA ASP A 152 30.99 45.28 36.85
C ASP A 152 30.28 44.20 36.00
N HIS A 153 31.01 43.33 35.28
CA HIS A 153 30.40 42.35 34.37
C HIS A 153 31.11 40.99 34.34
N THR A 154 30.33 39.91 34.18
CA THR A 154 30.82 38.52 34.02
C THR A 154 30.37 37.97 32.66
N PHE A 155 31.31 37.36 31.92
CA PHE A 155 31.02 36.85 30.57
C PHE A 155 30.18 35.57 30.58
N VAL A 156 29.20 35.51 29.67
CA VAL A 156 28.67 34.25 29.12
C VAL A 156 29.11 34.22 27.65
N ILE A 157 30.08 33.38 27.33
CA ILE A 157 30.46 33.13 25.94
C ILE A 157 29.50 32.06 25.41
N THR A 158 28.57 32.47 24.57
CA THR A 158 27.85 31.53 23.72
C THR A 158 28.78 31.22 22.53
N PRO A 159 29.23 29.97 22.34
CA PRO A 159 29.70 29.61 21.01
C PRO A 159 28.48 29.72 20.10
N ASP A 160 28.70 30.01 18.82
CA ASP A 160 27.67 30.10 17.77
C ASP A 160 27.17 31.53 17.54
N GLY A 161 27.99 32.30 16.82
CA GLY A 161 27.58 33.57 16.23
C GLY A 161 26.48 33.37 15.18
N VAL A 162 25.22 33.43 15.64
CA VAL A 162 24.00 33.82 14.92
C VAL A 162 23.06 34.30 16.04
N TYR A 163 22.82 35.59 16.29
CA TYR A 163 22.42 36.69 15.43
C TYR A 163 23.00 38.02 15.92
#